data_AF-A0A938GH46-F1
#
_entry.id   AF-A0A938GH46-F1
#
_cell.length_a   1.000
_cell.length_b   1.000
_cell.length_c   1.000
_cell.angle_alpha   90.00
_cell.angle_beta   90.00
_cell.angle_gamma   90.00
#
_symmetry.space_group_name_H-M   'P 1'
#
loop_
_entity.id
_entity.type
_entity.pdbx_description
1 polymer ?
#
loop_
_entity_poly.entity_id
_entity_poly.type
_entity_poly.pdbx_seq_one_letter_code
_entity_poly.pdbx_strand_id
1 'polypeptide(L)' 'MTGRLMHDGIVDSTFRSPDVVSAYLNDLLPLSDGKILVGGQFGLSGYSAEMVLARLNRDGSTD' A
#
# COMPACT_ATOMS: atom_id res chain seq x y z
N MET A 1 10.94 -2.12 2.52
CA MET A 1 10.75 -0.69 2.24
C MET A 1 9.66 -0.60 1.19
N THR A 2 8.48 -0.11 1.56
CA THR A 2 7.38 0.21 0.64
C THR A 2 7.36 1.72 0.45
N GLY A 3 7.13 2.19 -0.77
CA GLY A 3 7.13 3.61 -1.07
C GLY A 3 6.67 3.85 -2.50
N ARG A 4 6.11 5.03 -2.76
CA ARG A 4 5.76 5.45 -4.12
C ARG A 4 6.93 6.22 -4.73
N LEU A 5 7.19 5.97 -6.00
CA LEU A 5 8.06 6.81 -6.82
C LEU A 5 7.20 7.73 -7.69
N MET A 6 7.68 8.95 -7.90
CA MET A 6 7.19 9.85 -8.93
C MET A 6 7.64 9.38 -10.31
N HIS A 7 7.10 9.99 -11.37
CA HIS A 7 7.41 9.60 -12.76
C HIS A 7 8.89 9.77 -13.14
N ASP A 8 9.63 10.57 -12.39
CA ASP A 8 11.06 10.85 -12.55
C ASP A 8 11.94 9.91 -11.68
N GLY A 9 11.34 8.96 -10.98
CA GLY A 9 12.02 8.02 -10.10
C GLY A 9 12.39 8.58 -8.72
N ILE A 10 12.00 9.83 -8.40
CA ILE A 10 12.20 10.39 -7.06
C ILE A 10 11.15 9.81 -6.10
N VAL A 11 11.57 9.52 -4.86
CA VAL A 11 10.66 9.06 -3.81
C VAL A 11 9.62 10.12 -3.49
N ASP A 12 8.36 9.72 -3.48
CA ASP A 12 7.27 10.57 -3.05
C ASP A 12 7.20 10.61 -1.52
N SER A 13 7.71 11.70 -0.94
CA SER A 13 7.73 11.90 0.52
C SER A 13 6.36 12.15 1.14
N THR A 14 5.31 12.37 0.32
CA THR A 14 3.93 12.56 0.80
C THR A 14 3.18 11.23 0.93
N PHE A 15 3.72 10.15 0.36
CA PHE A 15 3.14 8.81 0.46
C PHE A 15 3.55 8.15 1.77
N ARG A 16 2.58 8.02 2.68
CA ARG A 16 2.72 7.33 3.95
C ARG A 16 2.73 5.84 3.68
N SER A 17 3.75 5.15 4.18
CA SER A 17 3.70 3.69 4.19
C SER A 17 2.54 3.24 5.08
N PRO A 18 1.65 2.36 4.61
CA PRO A 18 0.65 1.77 5.48
C PRO A 18 1.34 0.97 6.59
N ASP A 19 0.73 0.92 7.78
CA ASP A 19 1.26 0.25 8.98
C ASP A 19 1.23 -1.28 8.86
N VAL A 20 2.03 -1.78 7.92
CA VAL A 20 2.12 -3.20 7.56
C VAL A 20 3.43 -3.74 8.10
N VAL A 21 3.34 -4.75 8.96
CA VAL A 21 4.51 -5.35 9.64
C VAL A 21 5.17 -6.41 8.77
N SER A 22 4.38 -7.08 7.92
CA SER A 22 4.87 -8.03 6.91
C SER A 22 3.90 -8.06 5.73
N ALA A 23 4.43 -8.08 4.50
CA ALA A 23 3.63 -8.07 3.29
C ALA A 23 4.25 -8.90 2.17
N TYR A 24 3.44 -9.80 1.61
CA TYR A 24 3.62 -10.39 0.29
C TYR A 24 2.50 -9.87 -0.60
N LEU A 25 2.81 -8.83 -1.38
CA LEU A 25 1.86 -8.23 -2.32
C LEU A 25 1.89 -9.04 -3.61
N ASN A 26 0.72 -9.53 -4.02
CA ASN A 26 0.54 -10.26 -5.26
C ASN A 26 0.13 -9.33 -6.40
N ASP A 27 -0.64 -8.28 -6.11
CA ASP A 27 -1.15 -7.36 -7.12
C ASP A 27 -1.36 -5.94 -6.59
N LEU A 28 -1.26 -4.97 -7.50
CA LEU A 28 -1.45 -3.54 -7.27
C LEU A 28 -2.25 -2.93 -8.42
N LEU A 29 -3.42 -2.36 -8.11
CA LEU A 29 -4.29 -1.72 -9.10
C LEU A 29 -4.52 -0.24 -8.76
N PRO A 30 -3.93 0.70 -9.51
CA PRO A 30 -4.28 2.12 -9.42
C PRO A 30 -5.73 2.34 -9.87
N LEU A 31 -6.48 3.14 -9.11
CA LEU A 31 -7.86 3.53 -9.42
C LEU A 31 -7.92 4.94 -10.01
N SER A 32 -9.02 5.24 -10.73
CA SER A 32 -9.21 6.53 -11.40
C SER A 32 -9.32 7.73 -10.45
N ASP A 33 -9.64 7.51 -9.18
CA ASP A 33 -9.71 8.55 -8.14
C ASP A 33 -8.35 8.78 -7.43
N GLY A 34 -7.29 8.11 -7.88
CA GLY A 34 -5.95 8.22 -7.30
C GLY A 34 -5.72 7.35 -6.08
N LYS A 35 -6.69 6.49 -5.72
CA LYS A 35 -6.50 5.41 -4.74
C LYS A 35 -5.80 4.20 -5.36
N ILE A 36 -5.36 3.26 -4.53
CA ILE A 36 -4.69 2.03 -4.96
C ILE A 36 -5.35 0.84 -4.26
N LEU A 37 -5.73 -0.19 -5.02
CA LEU A 37 -6.07 -1.49 -4.45
C LEU A 37 -4.81 -2.35 -4.34
N VAL A 38 -4.68 -3.00 -3.20
CA VAL A 38 -3.53 -3.83 -2.85
C VAL A 38 -4.04 -5.20 -2.46
N GLY A 39 -3.64 -6.23 -3.21
CA GLY A 39 -4.00 -7.62 -2.96
C GLY A 39 -2.77 -8.42 -2.56
N GLY A 40 -2.87 -9.20 -1.48
CA GLY A 40 -1.75 -10.01 -1.03
C GLY A 40 -2.00 -10.69 0.31
N GLN A 41 -0.93 -11.25 0.86
CA GLN A 41 -0.89 -11.67 2.25
C GLN A 41 -0.13 -10.64 3.05
N PHE A 42 -0.81 -9.88 3.91
CA PHE A 42 -0.14 -8.91 4.76
C PHE A 42 -0.81 -8.79 6.13
N GLY A 43 0.01 -8.53 7.14
CA GLY A 43 -0.42 -8.34 8.52
C GLY A 43 -0.26 -6.88 8.95
N LEU A 44 -1.30 -6.33 9.54
CA LEU A 44 -1.24 -5.04 10.23
C LEU A 44 -0.62 -5.22 11.62
N SER A 45 -0.08 -4.14 12.19
CA SER A 45 0.44 -4.15 13.56
C SER A 45 -0.58 -4.71 14.55
N GLY A 46 -0.23 -5.83 15.20
CA GLY A 46 -1.09 -6.52 16.18
C GLY A 46 -2.01 -7.61 15.61
N TYR A 47 -1.97 -7.88 14.30
CA TYR A 47 -2.79 -8.88 13.62
C TYR A 47 -1.93 -9.89 12.84
N SER A 48 -2.41 -11.13 12.71
CA SER A 48 -1.76 -12.15 11.88
C SER A 48 -1.86 -11.81 10.39
N ALA A 49 -0.84 -12.20 9.63
CA ALA A 49 -0.81 -11.97 8.18
C ALA A 49 -1.80 -12.92 7.47
N GLU A 50 -2.92 -12.37 7.01
CA GLU A 50 -3.96 -13.09 6.25
C GLU A 50 -3.99 -12.63 4.79
N MET A 51 -4.74 -13.35 3.94
CA MET A 51 -5.07 -12.85 2.60
C MET A 51 -6.03 -11.68 2.75
N VAL A 52 -5.55 -10.48 2.40
CA VAL A 52 -6.29 -9.24 2.57
C VAL A 52 -6.32 -8.49 1.24
N LEU A 53 -7.48 -7.91 0.97
CA LEU A 53 -7.64 -6.88 -0.04
C LEU A 53 -7.79 -5.55 0.71
N ALA A 54 -6.83 -4.65 0.55
CA ALA A 54 -6.90 -3.30 1.13
C ALA A 54 -7.00 -2.24 0.04
N ARG A 55 -7.61 -1.12 0.39
CA ARG A 55 -7.60 0.10 -0.41
C ARG A 55 -6.76 1.14 0.30
N LEU A 56 -5.79 1.70 -0.41
CA LEU A 56 -4.99 2.82 0.05
C LEU A 56 -5.49 4.12 -0.60
N ASN A 57 -5.55 5.17 0.19
CA ASN A 57 -5.78 6.53 -0.28
C ASN A 57 -4.58 7.04 -1.07
N ARG A 58 -4.75 8.19 -1.74
CA ARG A 58 -3.69 8.81 -2.55
C ARG A 58 -2.43 9.14 -1.76
N ASP A 59 -2.56 9.38 -0.45
CA ASP A 59 -1.47 9.66 0.47
C ASP A 59 -0.88 8.38 1.11
N GLY A 60 -1.34 7.18 0.71
CA GLY A 60 -0.85 5.91 1.22
C GLY A 60 -1.47 5.44 2.54
N SER A 61 -2.35 6.23 3.16
CA SER A 61 -3.15 5.76 4.31
C SER A 61 -4.14 4.66 3.88
N THR A 62 -4.37 3.68 4.73
CA THR A 62 -5.44 2.70 4.54
C THR A 62 -6.79 3.38 4.70
N ASP A 63 -7.76 3.00 3.87
CA ASP A 63 -9.17 3.37 4.02
C ASP A 63 -9.82 2.68 5.24
#